data_AF-A0A917PY28-F1
#
_entry.id   AF-A0A917PY28-F1
#
_cell.length_a   1.000
_cell.length_b   1.000
_cell.length_c   1.000
_cell.angle_alpha   90.00
_cell.angle_beta   90.00
_cell.angle_gamma   90.00
#
_symmetry.space_group_name_H-M   'P 1'
#
loop_
_entity.id
_entity.type
_entity.pdbx_description
1 polymer ?
#
loop_
_entity_poly.entity_id
_entity_poly.type
_entity_poly.pdbx_seq_one_letter_code
_entity_poly.pdbx_strand_id
1 'polypeptide(L)'
;MAKSSLPTGSWLASVDHQAWLAAEGMRLQLFSRASRVADGYASLDRVGRLPEGATADTMTTARMTHCYALAHLQGIPGCATLIDHGIAALTGPLQDHEHGGWFAKPLTAGNESAEKQAYLHAFVALAASSASIAGRPGADTLLNDAASVLRERFWSEQDGALRESFSRDWQKPEAYRGANANMHGVEAMLALADALDQPEWLDRALRAAECVIHRHRELADHLVTEHFDASWQPLPEYNADNPEDQFRPYGLTPGHAFEWSRLLLHLEASRQRARMKTPPWLLRDARALFEAAACYGWAADGNAGIVYTVDWAKQPVVRQRLHWPVAEAINAAAALTRRTGEAQYESWYRRFWDYADAYLIDRADGSWHHELSPTNTPEERIWSGKGDLYHAYQTTLVPRLPLAPGMALAIGSGKLER
;
A
#
# COMPACT_ATOMS: atom_id res chain seq x y z
N MET A 1 14.06 12.94 -19.17
CA MET A 1 12.72 13.31 -19.72
C MET A 1 12.46 14.77 -19.42
N ALA A 2 11.82 15.49 -20.35
CA ALA A 2 11.30 16.82 -20.03
C ALA A 2 10.32 16.68 -18.86
N LYS A 3 10.46 17.52 -17.82
CA LYS A 3 9.43 17.63 -16.79
C LYS A 3 8.14 17.99 -17.51
N SER A 4 7.12 17.12 -17.49
CA SER A 4 5.80 17.56 -17.91
C SER A 4 5.38 18.67 -16.96
N SER A 5 5.06 19.84 -17.51
CA SER A 5 4.57 20.95 -16.71
C SER A 5 3.20 20.56 -16.15
N LEU A 6 3.00 20.78 -14.85
CA LEU A 6 1.69 20.59 -14.23
C LEU A 6 0.64 21.48 -14.94
N PRO A 7 -0.64 21.06 -14.97
CA PRO A 7 -1.71 21.89 -15.50
C PRO A 7 -1.73 23.28 -14.82
N THR A 8 -2.14 24.31 -15.56
CA THR A 8 -2.27 25.66 -14.99
C THR A 8 -3.26 25.65 -13.83
N GLY A 9 -2.85 26.18 -12.68
CA GLY A 9 -3.68 26.21 -11.46
C GLY A 9 -3.82 24.86 -10.76
N SER A 10 -2.98 23.88 -11.07
CA SER A 10 -2.98 22.57 -10.38
C SER A 10 -2.80 22.71 -8.86
N TRP A 11 -3.60 21.96 -8.10
CA TRP A 11 -3.49 21.87 -6.64
C TRP A 11 -2.14 21.29 -6.22
N LEU A 12 -1.52 20.45 -7.05
CA LEU A 12 -0.19 19.91 -6.78
C LEU A 12 0.88 21.01 -6.67
N ALA A 13 0.69 22.17 -7.33
CA ALA A 13 1.59 23.32 -7.23
C ALA A 13 1.09 24.42 -6.27
N SER A 14 -0.09 24.23 -5.65
CA SER A 14 -0.72 25.24 -4.79
C SER A 14 -0.13 25.23 -3.40
N VAL A 15 0.43 26.36 -2.95
CA VAL A 15 1.01 26.51 -1.60
C VAL A 15 -0.01 26.19 -0.51
N ASP A 16 -1.25 26.68 -0.65
CA ASP A 16 -2.30 26.45 0.34
C ASP A 16 -2.67 24.96 0.44
N HIS A 17 -2.69 24.28 -0.71
CA HIS A 17 -2.96 22.84 -0.75
C HIS A 17 -1.82 22.03 -0.12
N GLN A 18 -0.56 22.39 -0.42
CA GLN A 18 0.62 21.79 0.20
C GLN A 18 0.62 21.95 1.73
N ALA A 19 0.28 23.14 2.22
CA ALA A 19 0.14 23.41 3.64
C ALA A 19 -1.01 22.62 4.29
N TRP A 20 -2.15 22.50 3.61
CA TRP A 20 -3.29 21.70 4.07
C TRP A 20 -2.93 20.21 4.19
N LEU A 21 -2.25 19.65 3.19
CA LEU A 21 -1.76 18.26 3.23
C LEU A 21 -0.79 18.05 4.40
N ALA A 22 0.13 18.98 4.64
CA ALA A 22 1.07 18.90 5.75
C ALA A 22 0.35 18.91 7.11
N ALA A 23 -0.67 19.76 7.27
CA ALA A 23 -1.47 19.83 8.49
C ALA A 23 -2.27 18.55 8.73
N GLU A 24 -2.88 17.99 7.68
CA GLU A 24 -3.62 16.73 7.76
C GLU A 24 -2.69 15.55 8.09
N GLY A 25 -1.50 15.50 7.47
CA GLY A 25 -0.49 14.50 7.78
C GLY A 25 -0.05 14.54 9.24
N MET A 26 0.10 15.74 9.82
CA MET A 26 0.40 15.91 11.24
C MET A 26 -0.74 15.40 12.13
N ARG A 27 -1.99 15.68 11.78
CA ARG A 27 -3.18 15.22 12.53
C ARG A 27 -3.26 13.69 12.58
N LEU A 28 -3.05 13.03 11.43
CA LEU A 28 -2.99 11.58 11.31
C LEU A 28 -1.87 10.97 12.18
N GLN A 29 -0.68 11.55 12.12
CA GLN A 29 0.48 11.12 12.92
C GLN A 29 0.28 11.28 14.43
N LEU A 30 -0.43 12.31 14.87
CA LEU A 30 -0.73 12.51 16.28
C LEU A 30 -1.74 11.47 16.78
N PHE A 31 -2.79 11.21 16.01
CA PHE A 31 -3.80 10.20 16.34
C PHE A 31 -3.19 8.80 16.48
N SER A 32 -2.30 8.42 15.56
CA SER A 32 -1.76 7.07 15.51
C SER A 32 -0.86 6.70 16.69
N ARG A 33 -0.34 7.67 17.47
CA ARG A 33 0.60 7.39 18.57
C ARG A 33 0.00 6.50 19.65
N ALA A 34 -1.32 6.49 19.80
CA ALA A 34 -2.03 5.65 20.74
C ALA A 34 -1.94 4.15 20.39
N SER A 35 -1.54 3.77 19.17
CA SER A 35 -1.50 2.36 18.72
C SER A 35 -0.39 1.53 19.37
N ARG A 36 0.54 2.18 20.10
CA ARG A 36 1.69 1.51 20.71
C ARG A 36 1.25 0.54 21.80
N VAL A 37 1.66 -0.71 21.66
CA VAL A 37 1.55 -1.78 22.67
C VAL A 37 2.94 -2.34 23.00
N ALA A 38 3.05 -3.28 23.94
CA ALA A 38 4.35 -3.79 24.41
C ALA A 38 5.23 -4.35 23.28
N ASP A 39 4.65 -5.14 22.38
CA ASP A 39 5.37 -5.92 21.36
C ASP A 39 5.17 -5.38 19.94
N GLY A 40 4.88 -4.09 19.79
CA GLY A 40 4.68 -3.44 18.49
C GLY A 40 3.51 -2.47 18.49
N TYR A 41 2.66 -2.55 17.47
CA TYR A 41 1.51 -1.69 17.28
C TYR A 41 0.23 -2.50 17.02
N ALA A 42 -0.91 -1.98 17.47
CA ALA A 42 -2.22 -2.58 17.32
C ALA A 42 -3.25 -1.57 16.76
N SER A 43 -4.30 -2.08 16.12
CA SER A 43 -5.37 -1.24 15.58
C SER A 43 -6.10 -0.46 16.68
N LEU A 44 -6.37 0.81 16.41
CA LEU A 44 -7.19 1.67 17.25
C LEU A 44 -8.67 1.48 16.94
N ASP A 45 -9.53 1.68 17.94
CA ASP A 45 -10.97 1.78 17.75
C ASP A 45 -11.37 3.09 17.02
N ARG A 46 -12.66 3.27 16.78
CA ARG A 46 -13.19 4.43 16.04
C ARG A 46 -12.90 5.78 16.70
N VAL A 47 -12.56 5.81 17.99
CA VAL A 47 -12.24 7.04 18.74
C VAL A 47 -10.77 7.15 19.15
N GLY A 48 -9.90 6.31 18.57
CA GLY A 48 -8.45 6.39 18.78
C GLY A 48 -7.97 5.75 20.07
N ARG A 49 -8.70 4.77 20.61
CA ARG A 49 -8.29 4.01 21.80
C ARG A 49 -7.90 2.59 21.44
N LEU A 50 -6.98 2.01 22.21
CA LEU A 50 -6.68 0.59 22.10
C LEU A 50 -7.88 -0.22 22.64
N PRO A 51 -8.39 -1.19 21.89
CA PRO A 51 -9.35 -2.17 22.41
C PRO A 51 -8.80 -2.92 23.62
N GLU A 52 -9.69 -3.42 24.48
CA GLU A 52 -9.29 -4.28 25.61
C GLU A 52 -8.58 -5.53 25.08
N GLY A 53 -7.40 -5.84 25.64
CA GLY A 53 -6.60 -6.97 25.21
C GLY A 53 -5.91 -6.80 23.85
N ALA A 54 -5.80 -5.56 23.33
CA ALA A 54 -5.08 -5.28 22.09
C ALA A 54 -3.64 -5.82 22.13
N THR A 55 -3.30 -6.63 21.13
CA THR A 55 -1.96 -7.20 20.93
C THR A 55 -1.38 -6.73 19.62
N ALA A 56 -0.05 -6.74 19.53
CA ALA A 56 0.62 -6.37 18.30
C ALA A 56 0.34 -7.40 17.19
N ASP A 57 0.22 -6.91 15.97
CA ASP A 57 0.32 -7.72 14.76
C ASP A 57 1.40 -7.14 13.84
N THR A 58 1.98 -7.99 13.00
CA THR A 58 3.13 -7.61 12.18
C THR A 58 2.77 -6.61 11.09
N MET A 59 1.57 -6.69 10.51
CA MET A 59 1.19 -5.81 9.42
C MET A 59 1.04 -4.38 9.93
N THR A 60 0.26 -4.18 11.00
CA THR A 60 0.11 -2.89 11.68
C THR A 60 1.47 -2.38 12.16
N THR A 61 2.29 -3.26 12.74
CA THR A 61 3.62 -2.88 13.24
C THR A 61 4.53 -2.38 12.13
N ALA A 62 4.59 -3.10 11.00
CA ALA A 62 5.38 -2.71 9.86
C ALA A 62 4.89 -1.39 9.22
N ARG A 63 3.58 -1.26 8.99
CA ARG A 63 2.96 -0.04 8.44
C ARG A 63 3.18 1.19 9.31
N MET A 64 3.02 1.06 10.63
CA MET A 64 3.29 2.14 11.58
C MET A 64 4.77 2.51 11.59
N THR A 65 5.67 1.53 11.61
CA THR A 65 7.12 1.76 11.55
C THR A 65 7.53 2.52 10.30
N HIS A 66 6.98 2.14 9.14
CA HIS A 66 7.15 2.86 7.88
C HIS A 66 6.67 4.33 8.00
N CYS A 67 5.45 4.55 8.48
CA CYS A 67 4.89 5.90 8.61
C CYS A 67 5.70 6.79 9.57
N TYR A 68 6.14 6.24 10.70
CA TYR A 68 7.00 6.97 11.63
C TYR A 68 8.38 7.24 11.05
N ALA A 69 8.93 6.36 10.21
CA ALA A 69 10.17 6.62 9.48
C ALA A 69 9.99 7.80 8.51
N LEU A 70 8.91 7.84 7.74
CA LEU A 70 8.60 8.97 6.86
C LEU A 70 8.41 10.29 7.64
N ALA A 71 7.77 10.24 8.82
CA ALA A 71 7.61 11.42 9.69
C ALA A 71 8.95 11.86 10.31
N HIS A 72 9.81 10.93 10.72
CA HIS A 72 11.15 11.23 11.22
C HIS A 72 12.01 11.91 10.16
N LEU A 73 11.98 11.42 8.92
CA LEU A 73 12.69 12.01 7.79
C LEU A 73 12.20 13.44 7.46
N GLN A 74 10.97 13.79 7.82
CA GLN A 74 10.45 15.17 7.75
C GLN A 74 10.90 16.06 8.91
N GLY A 75 11.57 15.49 9.93
CA GLY A 75 12.01 16.20 11.13
C GLY A 75 10.94 16.29 12.22
N ILE A 76 9.91 15.43 12.21
CA ILE A 76 8.86 15.44 13.23
C ILE A 76 9.39 14.83 14.56
N PRO A 77 9.33 15.56 15.70
CA PRO A 77 9.85 15.07 16.97
C PRO A 77 9.11 13.84 17.53
N GLY A 78 9.86 12.97 18.19
CA GLY A 78 9.35 11.77 18.87
C GLY A 78 9.17 10.54 17.96
N CYS A 79 9.29 10.68 16.64
CA CYS A 79 9.17 9.55 15.72
C CYS A 79 10.34 8.55 15.82
N ALA A 80 11.54 9.01 16.19
CA ALA A 80 12.72 8.16 16.36
C ALA A 80 12.45 6.96 17.30
N THR A 81 11.89 7.20 18.48
CA THR A 81 11.62 6.15 19.48
C THR A 81 10.47 5.23 19.07
N LEU A 82 9.55 5.71 18.22
CA LEU A 82 8.47 4.92 17.66
C LEU A 82 8.99 3.96 16.57
N ILE A 83 9.94 4.41 15.74
CA ILE A 83 10.59 3.53 14.76
C ILE A 83 11.40 2.47 15.49
N ASP A 84 12.21 2.86 16.48
CA ASP A 84 13.05 1.92 17.24
C ASP A 84 12.20 0.86 17.97
N HIS A 85 11.03 1.25 18.50
CA HIS A 85 10.05 0.31 19.07
C HIS A 85 9.50 -0.68 18.03
N GLY A 86 9.19 -0.20 16.84
CA GLY A 86 8.72 -1.03 15.73
C GLY A 86 9.79 -2.01 15.23
N ILE A 87 11.03 -1.56 15.10
CA ILE A 87 12.17 -2.42 14.75
C ILE A 87 12.34 -3.50 15.82
N ALA A 88 12.34 -3.15 17.10
CA ALA A 88 12.50 -4.11 18.19
C ALA A 88 11.41 -5.19 18.19
N ALA A 89 10.16 -4.81 17.87
CA ALA A 89 9.06 -5.75 17.69
C ALA A 89 9.29 -6.70 16.51
N LEU A 90 9.68 -6.14 15.35
CA LEU A 90 9.94 -6.87 14.12
C LEU A 90 11.19 -7.76 14.19
N THR A 91 12.19 -7.44 15.01
CA THR A 91 13.38 -8.29 15.24
C THR A 91 13.25 -9.16 16.49
N GLY A 92 12.11 -9.12 17.16
CA GLY A 92 11.87 -9.77 18.45
C GLY A 92 10.66 -10.70 18.38
N PRO A 93 9.57 -10.40 19.11
CA PRO A 93 8.43 -11.29 19.29
C PRO A 93 7.67 -11.63 17.99
N LEU A 94 7.78 -10.81 16.94
CA LEU A 94 7.12 -11.03 15.67
C LEU A 94 7.94 -11.88 14.69
N GLN A 95 9.24 -12.08 14.96
CA GLN A 95 10.15 -12.84 14.11
C GLN A 95 10.18 -14.31 14.51
N ASP A 96 10.23 -15.19 13.52
CA ASP A 96 10.48 -16.61 13.71
C ASP A 96 11.99 -16.86 13.78
N HIS A 97 12.53 -16.94 14.99
CA HIS A 97 13.95 -17.19 15.21
C HIS A 97 14.37 -18.64 14.91
N GLU A 98 13.41 -19.55 14.69
CA GLU A 98 13.69 -20.95 14.37
C GLU A 98 13.80 -21.18 12.86
N HIS A 99 12.86 -20.65 12.07
CA HIS A 99 12.82 -20.86 10.62
C HIS A 99 13.07 -19.59 9.78
N GLY A 100 13.23 -18.42 10.40
CA GLY A 100 13.29 -17.13 9.73
C GLY A 100 11.92 -16.62 9.25
N GLY A 101 11.85 -15.34 8.86
CA GLY A 101 10.61 -14.66 8.50
C GLY A 101 9.77 -14.23 9.71
N TRP A 102 8.53 -13.83 9.48
CA TRP A 102 7.66 -13.22 10.50
C TRP A 102 6.31 -13.93 10.63
N PHE A 103 5.78 -13.93 11.85
CA PHE A 103 4.43 -14.38 12.16
C PHE A 103 3.42 -13.27 11.90
N ALA A 104 2.14 -13.62 11.78
CA ALA A 104 1.05 -12.63 11.77
C ALA A 104 0.93 -11.88 13.10
N LYS A 105 1.09 -12.61 14.21
CA LYS A 105 1.05 -12.12 15.60
C LYS A 105 2.15 -12.84 16.40
N PRO A 106 2.56 -12.31 17.56
CA PRO A 106 3.50 -13.01 18.43
C PRO A 106 3.06 -14.44 18.73
N LEU A 107 4.00 -15.39 18.73
CA LEU A 107 3.70 -16.76 19.10
C LEU A 107 3.29 -16.83 20.58
N THR A 108 2.14 -17.46 20.83
CA THR A 108 1.66 -17.80 22.18
C THR A 108 1.42 -19.30 22.26
N ALA A 109 1.52 -19.86 23.47
CA ALA A 109 1.17 -21.26 23.70
C ALA A 109 -0.24 -21.55 23.15
N GLY A 110 -0.36 -22.47 22.18
CA GLY A 110 -1.62 -22.81 21.52
C GLY A 110 -1.84 -22.20 20.12
N ASN A 111 -0.94 -21.37 19.60
CA ASN A 111 -0.99 -20.83 18.22
C ASN A 111 0.31 -21.08 17.45
N GLU A 112 0.78 -22.34 17.43
CA GLU A 112 2.08 -22.74 16.87
C GLU A 112 2.06 -22.95 15.35
N SER A 113 0.87 -23.05 14.74
CA SER A 113 0.70 -23.15 13.29
C SER A 113 0.60 -21.78 12.65
N ALA A 114 1.74 -21.10 12.51
CA ALA A 114 1.80 -19.78 11.88
C ALA A 114 2.33 -19.89 10.44
N GLU A 115 1.43 -19.72 9.47
CA GLU A 115 1.79 -19.56 8.06
C GLU A 115 2.64 -18.32 7.83
N LYS A 116 3.47 -18.34 6.79
CA LYS A 116 4.28 -17.21 6.34
C LYS A 116 3.70 -16.66 5.04
N GLN A 117 3.22 -15.42 5.08
CA GLN A 117 2.52 -14.78 3.96
C GLN A 117 3.40 -13.71 3.30
N ALA A 118 3.51 -13.73 1.96
CA ALA A 118 4.28 -12.76 1.19
C ALA A 118 3.79 -11.33 1.41
N TYR A 119 2.46 -11.14 1.48
CA TYR A 119 1.83 -9.86 1.77
C TYR A 119 2.41 -9.20 3.02
N LEU A 120 2.43 -9.94 4.14
CA LEU A 120 2.96 -9.49 5.40
C LEU A 120 4.47 -9.21 5.33
N HIS A 121 5.24 -10.09 4.67
CA HIS A 121 6.70 -9.93 4.55
C HIS A 121 7.09 -8.75 3.65
N ALA A 122 6.25 -8.41 2.66
CA ALA A 122 6.44 -7.21 1.84
C ALA A 122 6.34 -5.94 2.69
N PHE A 123 5.38 -5.86 3.62
CA PHE A 123 5.29 -4.74 4.56
C PHE A 123 6.49 -4.67 5.50
N VAL A 124 7.01 -5.81 5.98
CA VAL A 124 8.25 -5.82 6.79
C VAL A 124 9.42 -5.25 6.00
N ALA A 125 9.60 -5.65 4.73
CA ALA A 125 10.65 -5.12 3.87
C ALA A 125 10.48 -3.61 3.61
N LEU A 126 9.24 -3.13 3.43
CA LEU A 126 8.93 -1.70 3.28
C LEU A 126 9.28 -0.90 4.54
N ALA A 127 8.92 -1.41 5.71
CA ALA A 127 9.24 -0.82 7.01
C ALA A 127 10.76 -0.75 7.22
N ALA A 128 11.46 -1.86 6.97
CA ALA A 128 12.90 -1.97 7.12
C ALA A 128 13.64 -1.01 6.18
N SER A 129 13.22 -0.92 4.91
CA SER A 129 13.79 0.00 3.93
C SER A 129 13.67 1.45 4.40
N SER A 130 12.50 1.82 4.91
CA SER A 130 12.23 3.18 5.36
C SER A 130 12.99 3.52 6.64
N ALA A 131 13.09 2.57 7.57
CA ALA A 131 13.83 2.71 8.82
C ALA A 131 15.35 2.79 8.59
N SER A 132 15.89 2.04 7.61
CA SER A 132 17.30 2.08 7.22
C SER A 132 17.65 3.44 6.59
N ILE A 133 16.82 3.95 5.68
CA ILE A 133 16.97 5.31 5.13
C ILE A 133 16.88 6.38 6.24
N ALA A 134 16.06 6.16 7.26
CA ALA A 134 15.96 7.00 8.46
C ALA A 134 17.16 6.85 9.42
N GLY A 135 18.14 6.00 9.12
CA GLY A 135 19.34 5.80 9.92
C GLY A 135 19.07 5.27 11.32
N ARG A 136 18.03 4.44 11.48
CA ARG A 136 17.61 3.96 12.81
C ARG A 136 18.38 2.70 13.25
N PRO A 137 18.74 2.58 14.54
CA PRO A 137 19.46 1.40 15.04
C PRO A 137 18.73 0.09 14.77
N GLY A 138 19.47 -0.93 14.29
CA GLY A 138 18.94 -2.25 13.99
C GLY A 138 18.17 -2.37 12.66
N ALA A 139 17.92 -1.26 11.98
CA ALA A 139 17.16 -1.26 10.72
C ALA A 139 17.87 -2.01 9.59
N ASP A 140 19.19 -1.91 9.48
CA ASP A 140 19.95 -2.57 8.42
C ASP A 140 19.94 -4.10 8.56
N THR A 141 19.96 -4.61 9.79
CA THR A 141 19.80 -6.05 10.05
C THR A 141 18.43 -6.51 9.59
N LEU A 142 17.37 -5.81 10.02
CA LEU A 142 15.99 -6.11 9.62
C LEU A 142 15.81 -6.04 8.09
N LEU A 143 16.45 -5.05 7.44
CA LEU A 143 16.41 -4.86 6.00
C LEU A 143 17.03 -6.04 5.25
N ASN A 144 18.22 -6.47 5.68
CA ASN A 144 18.91 -7.60 5.08
C ASN A 144 18.13 -8.91 5.26
N ASP A 145 17.56 -9.15 6.44
CA ASP A 145 16.72 -10.32 6.71
C ASP A 145 15.47 -10.31 5.83
N ALA A 146 14.75 -9.19 5.75
CA ALA A 146 13.52 -9.09 4.97
C ALA A 146 13.77 -9.23 3.47
N ALA A 147 14.85 -8.61 2.97
CA ALA A 147 15.30 -8.73 1.59
C ALA A 147 15.68 -10.18 1.25
N SER A 148 16.40 -10.86 2.13
CA SER A 148 16.76 -12.29 1.97
C SER A 148 15.52 -13.16 1.92
N VAL A 149 14.57 -13.01 2.86
CA VAL A 149 13.34 -13.83 2.89
C VAL A 149 12.50 -13.62 1.62
N LEU A 150 12.30 -12.38 1.17
CA LEU A 150 11.58 -12.11 -0.08
C LEU A 150 12.27 -12.77 -1.28
N ARG A 151 13.60 -12.64 -1.39
CA ARG A 151 14.38 -13.17 -2.52
C ARG A 151 14.45 -14.70 -2.53
N GLU A 152 14.61 -15.33 -1.38
CA GLU A 152 14.97 -16.74 -1.27
C GLU A 152 13.78 -17.66 -1.01
N ARG A 153 12.70 -17.12 -0.41
CA ARG A 153 11.51 -17.91 -0.06
C ARG A 153 10.32 -17.61 -0.96
N PHE A 154 9.98 -16.34 -1.13
CA PHE A 154 8.76 -15.95 -1.84
C PHE A 154 8.95 -15.77 -3.34
N TRP A 155 10.08 -15.23 -3.78
CA TRP A 155 10.34 -14.98 -5.20
C TRP A 155 10.47 -16.27 -6.02
N SER A 156 9.64 -16.41 -7.04
CA SER A 156 9.74 -17.49 -8.03
C SER A 156 10.47 -16.98 -9.27
N GLU A 157 11.69 -17.46 -9.50
CA GLU A 157 12.44 -17.13 -10.72
C GLU A 157 11.76 -17.68 -11.99
N GLN A 158 11.00 -18.77 -11.89
CA GLN A 158 10.24 -19.32 -13.01
C GLN A 158 9.06 -18.42 -13.39
N ASP A 159 8.29 -17.97 -12.40
CA ASP A 159 7.07 -17.20 -12.65
C ASP A 159 7.36 -15.72 -12.90
N GLY A 160 8.46 -15.22 -12.32
CA GLY A 160 8.76 -13.79 -12.26
C GLY A 160 7.85 -13.03 -11.33
N ALA A 161 7.40 -13.65 -10.24
CA ALA A 161 6.46 -13.11 -9.27
C ALA A 161 6.65 -13.76 -7.89
N LEU A 162 6.06 -13.17 -6.86
CA LEU A 162 5.99 -13.74 -5.52
C LEU A 162 4.95 -14.87 -5.47
N ARG A 163 5.30 -15.95 -4.78
CA ARG A 163 4.37 -16.96 -4.29
C ARG A 163 3.65 -16.42 -3.07
N GLU A 164 2.43 -16.89 -2.84
CA GLU A 164 1.53 -16.27 -1.86
C GLU A 164 1.94 -16.52 -0.41
N SER A 165 2.01 -17.79 0.00
CA SER A 165 2.24 -18.16 1.38
C SER A 165 2.87 -19.56 1.49
N PHE A 166 3.43 -19.85 2.66
CA PHE A 166 4.04 -21.13 3.00
C PHE A 166 3.67 -21.56 4.42
N SER A 167 3.77 -22.86 4.70
CA SER A 167 3.89 -23.36 6.07
C SER A 167 5.08 -22.71 6.80
N ARG A 168 5.03 -22.70 8.13
CA ARG A 168 6.05 -22.08 9.00
C ARG A 168 7.49 -22.45 8.64
N ASP A 169 7.70 -23.72 8.29
CA ASP A 169 8.99 -24.34 7.94
C ASP A 169 9.40 -24.18 6.47
N TRP A 170 8.64 -23.40 5.69
CA TRP A 170 8.84 -23.12 4.27
C TRP A 170 8.65 -24.31 3.32
N GLN A 171 8.12 -25.45 3.79
CA GLN A 171 8.02 -26.66 2.95
C GLN A 171 6.79 -26.69 2.06
N LYS A 172 5.63 -26.23 2.55
CA LYS A 172 4.35 -26.35 1.86
C LYS A 172 3.89 -24.99 1.35
N PRO A 173 4.10 -24.69 0.06
CA PRO A 173 3.54 -23.50 -0.56
C PRO A 173 2.03 -23.65 -0.74
N GLU A 174 1.31 -22.54 -0.62
CA GLU A 174 -0.11 -22.48 -0.98
C GLU A 174 -0.29 -22.65 -2.50
N ALA A 175 -1.31 -23.41 -2.88
CA ALA A 175 -1.69 -23.65 -4.28
C ALA A 175 -2.51 -22.48 -4.87
N TYR A 176 -2.17 -21.25 -4.50
CA TYR A 176 -2.81 -20.01 -4.91
C TYR A 176 -1.75 -18.95 -5.25
N ARG A 177 -2.08 -18.03 -6.15
CA ARG A 177 -1.29 -16.84 -6.44
C ARG A 177 -2.21 -15.61 -6.37
N GLY A 178 -1.78 -14.60 -5.62
CA GLY A 178 -2.52 -13.36 -5.45
C GLY A 178 -1.85 -12.17 -6.11
N ALA A 179 -2.65 -11.32 -6.76
CA ALA A 179 -2.22 -10.00 -7.20
C ALA A 179 -1.87 -9.10 -6.01
N ASN A 180 -2.63 -9.18 -4.92
CA ASN A 180 -2.48 -8.33 -3.74
C ASN A 180 -1.09 -8.44 -3.08
N ALA A 181 -0.61 -9.67 -2.82
CA ALA A 181 0.74 -9.88 -2.29
C ALA A 181 1.84 -9.41 -3.26
N ASN A 182 1.63 -9.58 -4.56
CA ASN A 182 2.57 -9.11 -5.59
C ASN A 182 2.56 -7.58 -5.76
N MET A 183 1.44 -6.92 -5.53
CA MET A 183 1.30 -5.46 -5.55
C MET A 183 2.18 -4.83 -4.47
N HIS A 184 2.01 -5.24 -3.22
CA HIS A 184 2.89 -4.78 -2.14
C HIS A 184 4.30 -5.36 -2.27
N GLY A 185 4.48 -6.50 -2.93
CA GLY A 185 5.78 -6.99 -3.36
C GLY A 185 6.51 -5.99 -4.26
N VAL A 186 5.84 -5.45 -5.28
CA VAL A 186 6.38 -4.41 -6.17
C VAL A 186 6.71 -3.14 -5.38
N GLU A 187 5.83 -2.71 -4.48
CA GLU A 187 6.07 -1.57 -3.60
C GLU A 187 7.31 -1.78 -2.71
N ALA A 188 7.45 -2.94 -2.09
CA ALA A 188 8.60 -3.31 -1.29
C ALA A 188 9.88 -3.37 -2.14
N MET A 189 9.82 -3.93 -3.35
CA MET A 189 10.97 -3.99 -4.26
C MET A 189 11.44 -2.60 -4.71
N LEU A 190 10.52 -1.65 -4.90
CA LEU A 190 10.88 -0.24 -5.14
C LEU A 190 11.62 0.37 -3.94
N ALA A 191 11.14 0.11 -2.72
CA ALA A 191 11.78 0.58 -1.50
C ALA A 191 13.15 -0.08 -1.25
N LEU A 192 13.27 -1.39 -1.51
CA LEU A 192 14.51 -2.15 -1.41
C LEU A 192 15.56 -1.65 -2.39
N ALA A 193 15.17 -1.36 -3.65
CA ALA A 193 16.08 -0.79 -4.63
C ALA A 193 16.72 0.51 -4.14
N ASP A 194 15.93 1.36 -3.46
CA ASP A 194 16.40 2.62 -2.89
C ASP A 194 17.26 2.44 -1.64
N ALA A 195 16.83 1.60 -0.70
CA ALA A 195 17.51 1.44 0.59
C ALA A 195 18.84 0.67 0.47
N LEU A 196 18.91 -0.31 -0.44
CA LEU A 196 20.10 -1.14 -0.66
C LEU A 196 21.00 -0.64 -1.79
N ASP A 197 20.59 0.38 -2.54
CA ASP A 197 21.23 0.81 -3.80
C ASP A 197 21.43 -0.36 -4.78
N GLN A 198 20.41 -1.22 -4.89
CA GLN A 198 20.42 -2.45 -5.69
C GLN A 198 19.33 -2.41 -6.78
N PRO A 199 19.65 -1.93 -7.99
CA PRO A 199 18.66 -1.77 -9.07
C PRO A 199 18.06 -3.09 -9.57
N GLU A 200 18.64 -4.24 -9.24
CA GLU A 200 18.13 -5.57 -9.58
C GLU A 200 16.73 -5.83 -9.01
N TRP A 201 16.38 -5.17 -7.89
CA TRP A 201 15.02 -5.20 -7.36
C TRP A 201 13.99 -4.58 -8.33
N LEU A 202 14.40 -3.61 -9.15
CA LEU A 202 13.54 -3.01 -10.16
C LEU A 202 13.25 -3.97 -11.33
N ASP A 203 14.13 -4.93 -11.61
CA ASP A 203 13.86 -5.99 -12.59
C ASP A 203 12.85 -7.00 -12.06
N ARG A 204 12.92 -7.35 -10.77
CA ARG A 204 11.90 -8.18 -10.12
C ARG A 204 10.55 -7.48 -10.10
N ALA A 205 10.51 -6.20 -9.74
CA ALA A 205 9.30 -5.39 -9.76
C ALA A 205 8.67 -5.34 -11.16
N LEU A 206 9.49 -5.17 -12.20
CA LEU A 206 9.02 -5.19 -13.59
C LEU A 206 8.45 -6.54 -14.00
N ARG A 207 9.10 -7.64 -13.64
CA ARG A 207 8.62 -9.00 -13.95
C ARG A 207 7.31 -9.31 -13.23
N ALA A 208 7.16 -8.90 -11.97
CA ALA A 208 5.93 -9.07 -11.21
C ALA A 208 4.78 -8.25 -11.82
N ALA A 209 5.03 -6.97 -12.16
CA ALA A 209 4.08 -6.13 -12.86
C ALA A 209 3.69 -6.70 -14.24
N GLU A 210 4.64 -7.28 -14.97
CA GLU A 210 4.35 -7.94 -16.25
C GLU A 210 3.47 -9.17 -16.04
N CYS A 211 3.80 -10.02 -15.06
CA CYS A 211 3.08 -11.23 -14.71
C CYS A 211 1.63 -10.95 -14.31
N VAL A 212 1.43 -10.03 -13.37
CA VAL A 212 0.11 -9.77 -12.77
C VAL A 212 -0.74 -8.87 -13.67
N ILE A 213 -0.17 -7.76 -14.17
CA ILE A 213 -0.93 -6.74 -14.89
C ILE A 213 -0.81 -6.93 -16.39
N HIS A 214 0.41 -6.83 -16.94
CA HIS A 214 0.57 -6.69 -18.39
C HIS A 214 0.01 -7.89 -19.17
N ARG A 215 0.21 -9.13 -18.68
CA ARG A 215 -0.29 -10.34 -19.34
C ARG A 215 -1.80 -10.50 -19.27
N HIS A 216 -2.43 -10.00 -18.22
CA HIS A 216 -3.86 -10.20 -17.94
C HIS A 216 -4.72 -8.96 -18.19
N ARG A 217 -4.12 -7.86 -18.65
CA ARG A 217 -4.76 -6.54 -18.83
C ARG A 217 -6.06 -6.55 -19.64
N GLU A 218 -6.27 -7.50 -20.54
CA GLU A 218 -7.48 -7.57 -21.38
C GLU A 218 -8.57 -8.46 -20.77
N LEU A 219 -8.27 -9.28 -19.75
CA LEU A 219 -9.20 -10.29 -19.23
C LEU A 219 -10.36 -9.69 -18.43
N ALA A 220 -10.15 -8.51 -17.83
CA ALA A 220 -11.11 -7.86 -16.95
C ALA A 220 -11.34 -6.40 -17.33
N ASP A 221 -11.22 -6.05 -18.62
CA ASP A 221 -11.30 -4.67 -19.13
C ASP A 221 -10.36 -3.73 -18.36
N HIS A 222 -9.10 -4.14 -18.24
CA HIS A 222 -8.03 -3.46 -17.51
C HIS A 222 -8.15 -3.37 -15.98
N LEU A 223 -9.25 -3.83 -15.35
CA LEU A 223 -9.23 -4.07 -13.91
C LEU A 223 -8.28 -5.21 -13.55
N VAL A 224 -7.84 -5.25 -12.29
CA VAL A 224 -6.88 -6.24 -11.80
C VAL A 224 -7.58 -7.57 -11.61
N THR A 225 -7.09 -8.61 -12.26
CA THR A 225 -7.44 -9.99 -11.90
C THR A 225 -6.73 -10.34 -10.59
N GLU A 226 -7.48 -10.57 -9.52
CA GLU A 226 -6.92 -10.70 -8.17
C GLU A 226 -6.39 -12.11 -7.86
N HIS A 227 -7.10 -13.13 -8.35
CA HIS A 227 -6.97 -14.51 -7.90
C HIS A 227 -6.55 -15.44 -9.02
N PHE A 228 -5.54 -16.26 -8.75
CA PHE A 228 -5.06 -17.25 -9.70
C PHE A 228 -4.72 -18.57 -8.99
N ASP A 229 -4.74 -19.65 -9.75
CA ASP A 229 -4.20 -20.94 -9.30
C ASP A 229 -2.66 -20.94 -9.31
N ALA A 230 -2.07 -22.08 -8.90
CA ALA A 230 -0.62 -22.24 -8.87
C ALA A 230 0.08 -22.12 -10.26
N SER A 231 -0.68 -22.17 -11.35
CA SER A 231 -0.22 -22.05 -12.75
C SER A 231 -0.57 -20.70 -13.37
N TRP A 232 -0.94 -19.70 -12.56
CA TRP A 232 -1.36 -18.37 -13.00
C TRP A 232 -2.60 -18.38 -13.91
N GLN A 233 -3.48 -19.38 -13.79
CA GLN A 233 -4.80 -19.32 -14.42
C GLN A 233 -5.76 -18.52 -13.53
N PRO A 234 -6.49 -17.54 -14.09
CA PRO A 234 -7.48 -16.77 -13.35
C PRO A 234 -8.51 -17.66 -12.66
N LEU A 235 -8.94 -17.27 -11.45
CA LEU A 235 -10.00 -17.91 -10.68
C LEU A 235 -11.16 -16.92 -10.45
N PRO A 236 -12.07 -16.73 -11.43
CA PRO A 236 -13.13 -15.72 -11.35
C PRO A 236 -14.06 -15.87 -10.14
N GLU A 237 -14.33 -17.11 -9.71
CA GLU A 237 -15.27 -17.45 -8.63
C GLU A 237 -14.60 -17.63 -7.27
N TYR A 238 -13.33 -17.25 -7.13
CA TYR A 238 -12.63 -17.34 -5.84
C TYR A 238 -13.34 -16.47 -4.79
N ASN A 239 -13.67 -17.07 -3.64
CA ASN A 239 -14.40 -16.44 -2.53
C ASN A 239 -15.81 -15.90 -2.88
N ALA A 240 -16.47 -16.40 -3.91
CA ALA A 240 -17.86 -16.01 -4.23
C ALA A 240 -18.85 -16.23 -3.07
N ASP A 241 -18.58 -17.21 -2.20
CA ASP A 241 -19.33 -17.52 -0.97
C ASP A 241 -18.89 -16.69 0.26
N ASN A 242 -17.75 -16.00 0.16
CA ASN A 242 -17.24 -15.07 1.18
C ASN A 242 -16.75 -13.75 0.54
N PRO A 243 -17.65 -12.96 -0.06
CA PRO A 243 -17.27 -11.82 -0.90
C PRO A 243 -16.62 -10.67 -0.13
N GLU A 244 -16.82 -10.61 1.18
CA GLU A 244 -16.32 -9.56 2.09
C GLU A 244 -14.99 -9.95 2.76
N ASP A 245 -14.30 -10.99 2.28
CA ASP A 245 -12.97 -11.32 2.80
C ASP A 245 -12.04 -10.11 2.80
N GLN A 246 -11.38 -9.88 3.94
CA GLN A 246 -10.60 -8.67 4.18
C GLN A 246 -9.38 -8.52 3.27
N PHE A 247 -8.83 -9.62 2.75
CA PHE A 247 -7.59 -9.61 1.96
C PHE A 247 -7.74 -10.20 0.57
N ARG A 248 -8.73 -11.07 0.37
CA ARG A 248 -9.04 -11.75 -0.88
C ARG A 248 -10.55 -11.69 -1.19
N PRO A 249 -11.17 -10.50 -1.27
CA PRO A 249 -12.60 -10.37 -1.52
C PRO A 249 -12.96 -10.88 -2.91
N TYR A 250 -14.20 -11.32 -3.10
CA TYR A 250 -14.69 -11.77 -4.41
C TYR A 250 -14.66 -10.66 -5.46
N GLY A 251 -14.32 -11.06 -6.69
CA GLY A 251 -14.45 -10.23 -7.88
C GLY A 251 -13.19 -9.41 -8.14
N LEU A 252 -13.40 -8.14 -8.50
CA LEU A 252 -12.37 -7.20 -8.91
C LEU A 252 -12.42 -6.00 -7.96
N THR A 253 -11.26 -5.53 -7.51
CA THR A 253 -11.17 -4.45 -6.52
C THR A 253 -10.69 -3.16 -7.20
N PRO A 254 -11.57 -2.18 -7.51
CA PRO A 254 -11.16 -0.95 -8.20
C PRO A 254 -10.05 -0.18 -7.47
N GLY A 255 -10.01 -0.25 -6.13
CA GLY A 255 -8.93 0.32 -5.33
C GLY A 255 -7.54 -0.18 -5.72
N HIS A 256 -7.38 -1.50 -5.93
CA HIS A 256 -6.10 -2.08 -6.35
C HIS A 256 -5.70 -1.63 -7.75
N ALA A 257 -6.66 -1.37 -8.65
CA ALA A 257 -6.33 -0.84 -9.98
C ALA A 257 -5.74 0.58 -9.89
N PHE A 258 -6.24 1.43 -8.99
CA PHE A 258 -5.60 2.73 -8.71
C PHE A 258 -4.19 2.56 -8.12
N GLU A 259 -4.01 1.66 -7.16
CA GLU A 259 -2.71 1.41 -6.55
C GLU A 259 -1.68 0.88 -7.56
N TRP A 260 -2.05 -0.11 -8.38
CA TRP A 260 -1.21 -0.59 -9.47
C TRP A 260 -0.87 0.53 -10.47
N SER A 261 -1.85 1.38 -10.83
CA SER A 261 -1.59 2.55 -11.69
C SER A 261 -0.46 3.41 -11.13
N ARG A 262 -0.51 3.76 -9.85
CA ARG A 262 0.56 4.49 -9.16
C ARG A 262 1.89 3.73 -9.16
N LEU A 263 1.89 2.44 -8.80
CA LEU A 263 3.11 1.64 -8.70
C LEU A 263 3.82 1.49 -10.06
N LEU A 264 3.08 1.32 -11.17
CA LEU A 264 3.66 1.28 -12.52
C LEU A 264 4.38 2.58 -12.88
N LEU A 265 3.87 3.73 -12.44
CA LEU A 265 4.49 5.04 -12.68
C LEU A 265 5.75 5.25 -11.82
N HIS A 266 5.72 4.81 -10.56
CA HIS A 266 6.92 4.81 -9.72
C HIS A 266 8.00 3.87 -10.27
N LEU A 267 7.60 2.69 -10.75
CA LEU A 267 8.51 1.75 -11.40
C LEU A 267 9.11 2.33 -12.68
N GLU A 268 8.29 2.96 -13.53
CA GLU A 268 8.76 3.67 -14.72
C GLU A 268 9.83 4.71 -14.35
N ALA A 269 9.52 5.59 -13.40
CA ALA A 269 10.42 6.67 -12.98
C ALA A 269 11.71 6.14 -12.32
N SER A 270 11.62 5.11 -11.48
CA SER A 270 12.77 4.50 -10.80
C SER A 270 13.72 3.83 -11.78
N ARG A 271 13.19 3.08 -12.76
CA ARG A 271 14.01 2.46 -13.82
C ARG A 271 14.70 3.50 -14.69
N GLN A 272 14.00 4.58 -15.06
CA GLN A 272 14.60 5.68 -15.81
C GLN A 272 15.73 6.37 -15.03
N ARG A 273 15.53 6.63 -13.73
CA ARG A 273 16.56 7.20 -12.85
C ARG A 273 17.78 6.28 -12.77
N ALA A 274 17.58 4.98 -12.69
CA ALA A 274 18.62 3.95 -12.72
C ALA A 274 19.20 3.69 -14.13
N ARG A 275 18.76 4.44 -15.16
CA ARG A 275 19.18 4.29 -16.57
C ARG A 275 18.94 2.89 -17.15
N MET A 276 17.94 2.18 -16.63
CA MET A 276 17.55 0.85 -17.10
C MET A 276 16.58 0.96 -18.29
N LYS A 277 16.55 -0.07 -19.13
CA LYS A 277 15.51 -0.20 -20.16
C LYS A 277 14.13 -0.18 -19.49
N THR A 278 13.32 0.77 -19.91
CA THR A 278 11.99 1.03 -19.33
C THR A 278 10.95 0.84 -20.42
N PRO A 279 10.07 -0.17 -20.32
CA PRO A 279 9.12 -0.45 -21.38
C PRO A 279 7.97 0.56 -21.38
N PRO A 280 7.49 0.99 -22.56
CA PRO A 280 6.45 2.02 -22.68
C PRO A 280 5.07 1.57 -22.18
N TRP A 281 4.84 0.26 -22.01
CA TRP A 281 3.57 -0.26 -21.51
C TRP A 281 3.30 0.14 -20.06
N LEU A 282 4.32 0.48 -19.25
CA LEU A 282 4.11 0.92 -17.86
C LEU A 282 3.15 2.12 -17.79
N LEU A 283 3.39 3.16 -18.59
CA LEU A 283 2.51 4.33 -18.64
C LEU A 283 1.15 3.98 -19.26
N ARG A 284 1.13 3.20 -20.34
CA ARG A 284 -0.11 2.85 -21.04
C ARG A 284 -1.04 2.07 -20.12
N ASP A 285 -0.52 1.05 -19.46
CA ASP A 285 -1.31 0.17 -18.60
C ASP A 285 -1.69 0.90 -17.30
N ALA A 286 -0.86 1.81 -16.79
CA ALA A 286 -1.23 2.68 -15.66
C ALA A 286 -2.45 3.57 -15.98
N ARG A 287 -2.52 4.14 -17.19
CA ARG A 287 -3.70 4.91 -17.63
C ARG A 287 -4.94 4.03 -17.72
N ALA A 288 -4.81 2.87 -18.35
CA ALA A 288 -5.91 1.94 -18.54
C ALA A 288 -6.50 1.45 -17.21
N LEU A 289 -5.63 1.11 -16.24
CA LEU A 289 -6.03 0.76 -14.87
C LEU A 289 -6.82 1.90 -14.20
N PHE A 290 -6.30 3.13 -14.26
CA PHE A 290 -6.96 4.29 -13.68
C PHE A 290 -8.33 4.56 -14.32
N GLU A 291 -8.39 4.52 -15.65
CA GLU A 291 -9.61 4.75 -16.42
C GLU A 291 -10.68 3.69 -16.13
N ALA A 292 -10.29 2.41 -16.10
CA ALA A 292 -11.19 1.31 -15.74
C ALA A 292 -11.71 1.42 -14.30
N ALA A 293 -10.82 1.71 -13.34
CA ALA A 293 -11.20 1.88 -11.93
C ALA A 293 -12.17 3.06 -11.74
N ALA A 294 -11.91 4.18 -12.41
CA ALA A 294 -12.80 5.34 -12.39
C ALA A 294 -14.14 5.06 -13.10
N CYS A 295 -14.15 4.26 -14.17
CA CYS A 295 -15.36 3.90 -14.90
C CYS A 295 -16.27 2.96 -14.10
N TYR A 296 -15.71 1.89 -13.53
CA TYR A 296 -16.46 0.80 -12.92
C TYR A 296 -16.57 0.90 -11.40
N GLY A 297 -15.69 1.65 -10.73
CA GLY A 297 -15.67 1.77 -9.26
C GLY A 297 -16.30 3.05 -8.73
N TRP A 298 -16.11 4.19 -9.40
CA TRP A 298 -16.58 5.49 -8.92
C TRP A 298 -18.08 5.67 -9.15
N ALA A 299 -18.84 5.89 -8.07
CA ALA A 299 -20.27 6.09 -8.09
C ALA A 299 -21.07 5.01 -8.84
N ALA A 300 -20.53 3.78 -8.87
CA ALA A 300 -21.04 2.66 -9.64
C ALA A 300 -22.46 2.22 -9.22
N ASP A 301 -22.87 2.53 -8.00
CA ASP A 301 -24.20 2.22 -7.47
C ASP A 301 -25.11 3.46 -7.30
N GLY A 302 -24.73 4.58 -7.92
CA GLY A 302 -25.47 5.85 -7.90
C GLY A 302 -25.10 6.81 -6.75
N ASN A 303 -24.28 6.40 -5.78
CA ASN A 303 -23.80 7.27 -4.70
C ASN A 303 -22.32 7.59 -4.85
N ALA A 304 -21.88 8.80 -4.47
CA ALA A 304 -20.45 9.17 -4.53
C ALA A 304 -19.56 8.18 -3.76
N GLY A 305 -18.28 8.08 -4.16
CA GLY A 305 -17.30 7.16 -3.57
C GLY A 305 -17.00 5.95 -4.45
N ILE A 306 -16.00 5.17 -4.05
CA ILE A 306 -15.55 3.97 -4.75
C ILE A 306 -16.13 2.74 -4.04
N VAL A 307 -16.89 1.91 -4.75
CA VAL A 307 -17.35 0.62 -4.21
C VAL A 307 -16.16 -0.31 -3.98
N TYR A 308 -16.23 -1.17 -2.97
CA TYR A 308 -15.11 -2.04 -2.60
C TYR A 308 -14.81 -3.07 -3.71
N THR A 309 -15.82 -3.77 -4.21
CA THR A 309 -15.65 -4.73 -5.30
C THR A 309 -16.76 -4.67 -6.35
N VAL A 310 -16.41 -5.11 -7.56
CA VAL A 310 -17.33 -5.40 -8.66
C VAL A 310 -17.14 -6.83 -9.14
N ASP A 311 -18.18 -7.45 -9.69
CA ASP A 311 -18.08 -8.77 -10.32
C ASP A 311 -17.43 -8.68 -11.72
N TRP A 312 -17.34 -9.83 -12.39
CA TRP A 312 -16.77 -9.91 -13.75
C TRP A 312 -17.64 -9.23 -14.82
N ALA A 313 -18.93 -9.00 -14.55
CA ALA A 313 -19.85 -8.19 -15.36
C ALA A 313 -19.87 -6.70 -14.95
N LYS A 314 -18.94 -6.32 -14.07
CA LYS A 314 -18.71 -4.96 -13.55
C LYS A 314 -19.90 -4.41 -12.75
N GLN A 315 -20.70 -5.29 -12.15
CA GLN A 315 -21.75 -4.90 -11.22
C GLN A 315 -21.19 -4.81 -9.80
N PRO A 316 -21.54 -3.78 -9.01
CA PRO A 316 -21.10 -3.68 -7.61
C PRO A 316 -21.54 -4.88 -6.77
N VAL A 317 -20.60 -5.49 -6.04
CA VAL A 317 -20.87 -6.60 -5.10
C VAL A 317 -20.78 -6.09 -3.68
N VAL A 318 -19.57 -5.79 -3.20
CA VAL A 318 -19.36 -5.17 -1.90
C VAL A 318 -19.34 -3.66 -2.09
N ARG A 319 -20.38 -3.00 -1.57
CA ARG A 319 -20.69 -1.59 -1.86
C ARG A 319 -20.20 -0.63 -0.79
N GLN A 320 -19.60 -1.13 0.29
CA GLN A 320 -18.97 -0.31 1.32
C GLN A 320 -17.86 0.56 0.69
N ARG A 321 -17.65 1.74 1.26
CA ARG A 321 -16.58 2.68 0.88
C ARG A 321 -15.49 2.62 1.93
N LEU A 322 -14.44 1.85 1.67
CA LEU A 322 -13.26 1.86 2.52
C LEU A 322 -12.45 3.14 2.25
N HIS A 323 -11.63 3.60 3.20
CA HIS A 323 -10.80 4.79 2.98
C HIS A 323 -9.71 4.55 1.93
N TRP A 324 -9.16 3.34 1.89
CA TRP A 324 -7.91 3.07 1.18
C TRP A 324 -8.08 3.09 -0.35
N PRO A 325 -9.19 2.63 -0.96
CA PRO A 325 -9.39 2.79 -2.40
C PRO A 325 -9.37 4.25 -2.85
N VAL A 326 -9.91 5.16 -2.02
CA VAL A 326 -9.91 6.60 -2.30
C VAL A 326 -8.53 7.20 -2.08
N ALA A 327 -7.83 6.80 -1.02
CA ALA A 327 -6.45 7.21 -0.76
C ALA A 327 -5.53 6.84 -1.95
N GLU A 328 -5.67 5.63 -2.48
CA GLU A 328 -4.93 5.17 -3.67
C GLU A 328 -5.37 5.88 -4.95
N ALA A 329 -6.66 6.15 -5.13
CA ALA A 329 -7.16 6.93 -6.27
C ALA A 329 -6.59 8.35 -6.30
N ILE A 330 -6.50 9.01 -5.13
CA ILE A 330 -5.84 10.32 -4.97
C ILE A 330 -4.37 10.22 -5.38
N ASN A 331 -3.65 9.21 -4.88
CA ASN A 331 -2.23 9.03 -5.16
C ASN A 331 -1.96 8.75 -6.64
N ALA A 332 -2.77 7.91 -7.27
CA ALA A 332 -2.69 7.59 -8.70
C ALA A 332 -2.99 8.82 -9.57
N ALA A 333 -4.03 9.59 -9.22
CA ALA A 333 -4.37 10.83 -9.93
C ALA A 333 -3.22 11.86 -9.84
N ALA A 334 -2.60 12.02 -8.66
CA ALA A 334 -1.44 12.89 -8.50
C ALA A 334 -0.23 12.41 -9.31
N ALA A 335 0.04 11.10 -9.31
CA ALA A 335 1.13 10.50 -10.07
C ALA A 335 0.95 10.68 -11.59
N LEU A 336 -0.25 10.42 -12.11
CA LEU A 336 -0.59 10.62 -13.52
C LEU A 336 -0.55 12.10 -13.91
N THR A 337 -1.06 13.00 -13.08
CA THR A 337 -0.98 14.45 -13.32
C THR A 337 0.48 14.88 -13.45
N ARG A 338 1.35 14.45 -12.54
CA ARG A 338 2.78 14.77 -12.58
C ARG A 338 3.50 14.15 -13.78
N ARG A 339 3.13 12.92 -14.15
CA ARG A 339 3.75 12.20 -15.27
C ARG A 339 3.35 12.74 -16.64
N THR A 340 2.10 13.16 -16.78
CA THR A 340 1.46 13.44 -18.08
C THR A 340 1.21 14.93 -18.30
N GLY A 341 0.89 15.70 -17.25
CA GLY A 341 0.44 17.08 -17.36
C GLY A 341 -1.01 17.22 -17.84
N GLU A 342 -1.79 16.13 -17.88
CA GLU A 342 -3.16 16.16 -18.38
C GLU A 342 -4.17 16.61 -17.31
N ALA A 343 -5.01 17.58 -17.67
CA ALA A 343 -5.97 18.21 -16.75
C ALA A 343 -7.06 17.26 -16.23
N GLN A 344 -7.32 16.14 -16.91
CA GLN A 344 -8.32 15.16 -16.46
C GLN A 344 -7.92 14.50 -15.14
N TYR A 345 -6.64 14.19 -14.94
CA TYR A 345 -6.17 13.56 -13.70
C TYR A 345 -6.16 14.55 -12.54
N GLU A 346 -5.88 15.82 -12.81
CA GLU A 346 -6.04 16.90 -11.83
C GLU A 346 -7.51 17.07 -11.41
N SER A 347 -8.46 16.93 -12.36
CA SER A 347 -9.89 17.01 -12.06
C SER A 347 -10.36 15.85 -11.18
N TRP A 348 -9.86 14.64 -11.45
CA TRP A 348 -10.09 13.47 -10.60
C TRP A 348 -9.45 13.62 -9.21
N TYR A 349 -8.21 14.10 -9.15
CA TYR A 349 -7.50 14.38 -7.90
C TYR A 349 -8.34 15.26 -6.96
N ARG A 350 -8.88 16.37 -7.48
CA ARG A 350 -9.77 17.26 -6.72
C ARG A 350 -11.04 16.56 -6.27
N ARG A 351 -11.71 15.87 -7.18
CA ARG A 351 -12.95 15.14 -6.89
C ARG A 351 -12.77 14.12 -5.76
N PHE A 352 -11.66 13.39 -5.77
CA PHE A 352 -11.38 12.41 -4.71
C PHE A 352 -11.05 13.08 -3.38
N TRP A 353 -10.33 14.22 -3.38
CA TRP A 353 -10.11 15.00 -2.17
C TRP A 353 -11.39 15.61 -1.60
N ASP A 354 -12.24 16.20 -2.44
CA ASP A 354 -13.53 16.76 -2.02
C ASP A 354 -14.41 15.67 -1.37
N TYR A 355 -14.40 14.45 -1.93
CA TYR A 355 -15.08 13.31 -1.33
C TYR A 355 -14.44 12.89 -0.01
N ALA A 356 -13.12 12.79 0.05
CA ALA A 356 -12.42 12.39 1.27
C ALA A 356 -12.67 13.40 2.41
N ASP A 357 -12.57 14.70 2.14
CA ASP A 357 -12.87 15.75 3.11
C ASP A 357 -14.32 15.71 3.59
N ALA A 358 -15.27 15.48 2.68
CA ALA A 358 -16.70 15.46 3.01
C ALA A 358 -17.12 14.23 3.84
N TYR A 359 -16.52 13.06 3.61
CA TYR A 359 -17.05 11.79 4.13
C TYR A 359 -16.05 10.93 4.90
N LEU A 360 -14.76 10.99 4.59
CA LEU A 360 -13.75 10.12 5.20
C LEU A 360 -13.00 10.80 6.35
N ILE A 361 -12.64 12.08 6.23
CA ILE A 361 -11.84 12.77 7.24
C ILE A 361 -12.68 13.01 8.50
N ASP A 362 -12.40 12.24 9.55
CA ASP A 362 -13.07 12.39 10.83
C ASP A 362 -12.41 13.50 11.65
N ARG A 363 -13.04 14.68 11.64
CA ARG A 363 -12.59 15.86 12.38
C ARG A 363 -13.01 15.83 13.86
N ALA A 364 -13.95 14.98 14.24
CA ALA A 364 -14.48 14.90 15.60
C ALA A 364 -13.63 13.97 16.47
N ASP A 365 -13.45 12.72 16.02
CA ASP A 365 -12.76 11.68 16.78
C ASP A 365 -11.31 11.44 16.29
N GLY A 366 -10.90 12.07 15.18
CA GLY A 366 -9.54 11.98 14.66
C GLY A 366 -9.33 10.90 13.60
N SER A 367 -8.25 11.02 12.82
CA SER A 367 -7.96 10.18 11.65
C SER A 367 -9.09 10.16 10.60
N TRP A 368 -9.17 9.14 9.76
CA TRP A 368 -10.21 8.94 8.76
C TRP A 368 -11.13 7.80 9.21
N HIS A 369 -12.41 7.86 8.85
CA HIS A 369 -13.31 6.71 8.94
C HIS A 369 -12.78 5.61 8.03
N HIS A 370 -12.57 4.42 8.59
CA HIS A 370 -12.00 3.30 7.82
C HIS A 370 -12.98 2.78 6.78
N GLU A 371 -14.27 2.79 7.11
CA GLU A 371 -15.34 2.26 6.29
C GLU A 371 -16.59 3.13 6.41
N LEU A 372 -17.27 3.32 5.29
CA LEU A 372 -18.60 3.91 5.20
C LEU A 372 -19.57 2.94 4.53
N SER A 373 -20.84 3.06 4.88
CA SER A 373 -21.96 2.42 4.21
C SER A 373 -22.08 2.87 2.74
N PRO A 374 -22.90 2.18 1.92
CA PRO A 374 -23.16 2.59 0.54
C PRO A 374 -23.76 4.01 0.37
N THR A 375 -24.27 4.61 1.46
CA THR A 375 -24.80 5.99 1.49
C THR A 375 -23.87 6.97 2.21
N ASN A 376 -22.58 6.62 2.35
CA ASN A 376 -21.53 7.46 2.94
C ASN A 376 -21.75 7.83 4.42
N THR A 377 -22.28 6.89 5.22
CA THR A 377 -22.34 7.02 6.68
C THR A 377 -21.31 6.09 7.32
N PRO A 378 -20.53 6.52 8.34
CA PRO A 378 -19.57 5.63 9.00
C PRO A 378 -20.19 4.30 9.45
N GLU A 379 -19.50 3.20 9.15
CA GLU A 379 -19.90 1.82 9.45
C GLU A 379 -18.65 1.00 9.86
N GLU A 380 -18.84 -0.17 10.47
CA GLU A 380 -17.76 -1.08 10.88
C GLU A 380 -18.14 -2.53 10.51
N ARG A 381 -18.51 -2.79 9.25
CA ARG A 381 -19.00 -4.11 8.80
C ARG A 381 -17.86 -5.03 8.38
N ILE A 382 -16.97 -4.56 7.51
CA ILE A 382 -15.83 -5.34 6.98
C ILE A 382 -14.62 -5.14 7.89
N TRP A 383 -14.40 -3.90 8.32
CA TRP A 383 -13.31 -3.50 9.19
C TRP A 383 -13.82 -2.71 10.39
N SER A 384 -13.22 -2.95 11.55
CA SER A 384 -13.52 -2.20 12.77
C SER A 384 -12.42 -1.21 13.10
N GLY A 385 -12.81 -0.09 13.70
CA GLY A 385 -11.94 0.95 14.17
C GLY A 385 -11.22 1.72 13.06
N LYS A 386 -10.02 2.22 13.40
CA LYS A 386 -9.16 3.05 12.56
C LYS A 386 -7.73 2.49 12.62
N GLY A 387 -7.58 1.24 12.22
CA GLY A 387 -6.32 0.49 12.34
C GLY A 387 -5.23 0.89 11.34
N ASP A 388 -5.59 1.54 10.24
CA ASP A 388 -4.65 1.85 9.16
C ASP A 388 -4.32 3.34 9.06
N LEU A 389 -3.07 3.69 9.41
CA LEU A 389 -2.50 5.01 9.14
C LEU A 389 -1.93 5.10 7.72
N TYR A 390 -1.49 3.97 7.17
CA TYR A 390 -0.57 3.88 6.05
C TYR A 390 -1.07 4.61 4.80
N HIS A 391 -2.23 4.23 4.28
CA HIS A 391 -2.73 4.78 3.03
C HIS A 391 -3.07 6.26 3.18
N ALA A 392 -3.83 6.62 4.23
CA ALA A 392 -4.23 8.01 4.49
C ALA A 392 -3.02 8.94 4.67
N TYR A 393 -2.00 8.49 5.41
CA TYR A 393 -0.80 9.29 5.61
C TYR A 393 0.02 9.46 4.33
N GLN A 394 0.21 8.40 3.55
CA GLN A 394 0.88 8.50 2.26
C GLN A 394 0.16 9.43 1.29
N THR A 395 -1.16 9.50 1.36
CA THR A 395 -1.96 10.44 0.57
C THR A 395 -1.68 11.90 0.88
N THR A 396 -1.16 12.21 2.06
CA THR A 396 -0.65 13.56 2.40
C THR A 396 0.77 13.84 1.90
N LEU A 397 1.48 12.82 1.36
CA LEU A 397 2.89 12.90 0.98
C LEU A 397 3.13 12.72 -0.52
N VAL A 398 2.52 11.70 -1.15
CA VAL A 398 2.70 11.39 -2.58
C VAL A 398 2.44 12.61 -3.49
N PRO A 399 1.39 13.43 -3.26
CA PRO A 399 1.15 14.62 -4.06
C PRO A 399 2.25 15.69 -3.95
N ARG A 400 3.18 15.57 -2.98
CA ARG A 400 4.23 16.54 -2.65
C ARG A 400 5.63 16.06 -3.00
N LEU A 401 5.74 14.88 -3.64
CA LEU A 401 7.00 14.18 -3.91
C LEU A 401 7.16 13.84 -5.39
N PRO A 402 8.38 13.77 -5.93
CA PRO A 402 8.61 13.23 -7.26
C PRO A 402 8.26 11.73 -7.32
N LEU A 403 8.11 11.19 -8.53
CA LEU A 403 7.86 9.74 -8.73
C LEU A 403 9.08 8.86 -8.44
N ALA A 404 10.29 9.40 -8.48
CA ALA A 404 11.51 8.68 -8.12
C ALA A 404 12.53 9.64 -7.48
N PRO A 405 13.28 9.22 -6.43
CA PRO A 405 13.16 7.97 -5.68
C PRO A 405 11.79 7.72 -5.05
N GLY A 406 11.60 6.54 -4.49
CA GLY A 406 10.50 6.24 -3.57
C GLY A 406 10.48 7.17 -2.35
N MET A 407 9.35 7.17 -1.64
CA MET A 407 9.00 8.21 -0.67
C MET A 407 10.06 8.45 0.41
N ALA A 408 10.55 7.40 1.07
CA ALA A 408 11.52 7.54 2.16
C ALA A 408 12.80 8.25 1.68
N LEU A 409 13.41 7.77 0.60
CA LEU A 409 14.63 8.37 0.07
C LEU A 409 14.37 9.78 -0.49
N ALA A 410 13.22 10.02 -1.11
CA ALA A 410 12.85 11.36 -1.59
C ALA A 410 12.71 12.37 -0.44
N ILE A 411 12.05 12.01 0.66
CA ILE A 411 11.93 12.86 1.85
C ILE A 411 13.31 13.07 2.49
N GLY A 412 14.08 12.00 2.73
CA GLY A 412 15.40 12.08 3.34
C GLY A 412 16.43 12.88 2.53
N SER A 413 16.22 12.98 1.22
CA SER A 413 17.02 13.83 0.32
C SER A 413 16.44 15.23 0.09
N GLY A 414 15.45 15.65 0.90
CA GLY A 414 14.92 17.02 0.90
C GLY A 414 14.03 17.36 -0.30
N LYS A 415 13.43 16.36 -0.96
CA LYS A 415 12.58 16.56 -2.16
C LYS A 415 11.10 16.77 -1.87
N LEU A 416 10.73 16.89 -0.59
CA LEU A 416 9.37 17.17 -0.16
C LEU A 416 9.05 18.66 -0.36
N GLU A 417 8.06 18.95 -1.19
CA GLU A 417 7.56 20.32 -1.38
C GLU A 417 6.92 20.84 -0.09
N ARG A 418 7.24 22.08 0.30
CA ARG A 418 6.83 22.69 1.57
C ARG A 418 5.66 23.63 1.39
#